data_AF-A0A1U7P4X0-F1
#
_entry.id   AF-A0A1U7P4X0-F1
#
_cell.length_a   1.000
_cell.length_b   1.000
_cell.length_c   1.000
_cell.angle_alpha   90.00
_cell.angle_beta   90.00
_cell.angle_gamma   90.00
#
_symmetry.space_group_name_H-M   'P 1'
#
loop_
_entity.id
_entity.type
_entity.pdbx_description
1 polymer ?
#
loop_
_entity_poly.entity_id
_entity_poly.type
_entity_poly.pdbx_seq_one_letter_code
_entity_poly.pdbx_strand_id
1 'polypeptide(L)'
;MRVNELVFNQQESIVTMNIAPGTVVGDAVAFTAPATVGRGADGDKLAGKVLKIESDGLGTVSLPGSGFTDIPAVGTLATGFQLLVVDGAGKAKVAAGGKEYLVNAVVAGTANIQL
;
A
#
# COMPACT_ATOMS: atom_id res chain seq x y z
N MET A 1 17.96 -3.49 -27.66
CA MET A 1 16.81 -3.70 -26.76
C MET A 1 15.66 -2.86 -27.32
N ARG A 2 14.55 -3.48 -27.75
CA ARG A 2 13.44 -2.75 -28.39
C ARG A 2 12.47 -2.29 -27.28
N VAL A 3 12.10 -1.01 -27.29
CA VAL A 3 11.20 -0.37 -26.29
C VAL A 3 9.87 -1.10 -26.12
N ASN A 4 9.45 -1.89 -27.10
CA ASN A 4 8.18 -2.64 -27.09
C ASN A 4 8.21 -3.90 -26.21
N GLU A 5 9.35 -4.28 -25.63
CA GLU A 5 9.46 -5.37 -24.64
C GLU A 5 9.29 -4.87 -23.19
N LEU A 6 9.17 -3.55 -22.99
CA LEU A 6 8.87 -2.91 -21.70
C LEU A 6 7.37 -2.63 -21.50
N VAL A 7 6.52 -3.14 -22.40
CA VAL A 7 5.07 -3.04 -22.24
C VAL A 7 4.66 -4.02 -21.16
N PHE A 8 4.68 -3.57 -19.91
CA PHE A 8 4.02 -4.23 -18.79
C PHE A 8 2.52 -4.32 -19.13
N ASN A 9 2.12 -5.45 -19.72
CA ASN A 9 0.77 -5.75 -20.22
C ASN A 9 -0.27 -5.74 -19.09
N GLN A 10 -0.69 -4.56 -18.64
CA GLN A 10 -1.65 -4.42 -17.53
C GLN A 10 -1.22 -5.19 -16.28
N GLN A 11 0.09 -5.19 -16.01
CA GLN A 11 0.65 -5.96 -14.90
C GLN A 11 0.29 -5.26 -13.59
N GLU A 12 -0.88 -5.61 -13.04
CA GLU A 12 -1.22 -5.25 -11.67
C GLU A 12 -0.12 -5.81 -10.76
N SER A 13 0.54 -4.93 -10.01
CA SER A 13 1.59 -5.32 -9.07
C SER A 13 0.98 -5.92 -7.81
N ILE A 14 0.34 -7.09 -7.99
CA ILE A 14 -0.18 -7.92 -6.93
C ILE A 14 0.81 -9.06 -6.73
N VAL A 15 1.47 -9.07 -5.58
CA VAL A 15 2.57 -9.99 -5.30
C VAL A 15 2.33 -10.77 -4.02
N THR A 16 2.92 -11.96 -3.96
CA THR A 16 2.97 -12.75 -2.73
C THR A 16 4.18 -12.32 -1.91
N MET A 17 3.98 -12.02 -0.62
CA MET A 17 5.04 -11.62 0.30
C MET A 17 4.84 -12.30 1.67
N ASN A 18 5.91 -12.31 2.48
CA ASN A 18 5.78 -12.64 3.89
C ASN A 18 4.99 -11.53 4.61
N ILE A 19 4.03 -11.92 5.45
CA ILE A 19 3.23 -10.99 6.23
C ILE A 19 3.74 -10.99 7.67
N ALA A 20 4.10 -9.82 8.16
CA ALA A 20 4.56 -9.66 9.53
C ALA A 20 3.43 -10.03 10.53
N PRO A 21 3.75 -10.67 11.67
CA PRO A 21 2.76 -10.99 12.69
C PRO A 21 1.97 -9.76 13.15
N GLY A 22 0.66 -9.91 13.33
CA GLY A 22 -0.23 -8.85 13.78
C GLY A 22 -0.76 -7.94 12.66
N THR A 23 -0.29 -8.09 11.42
CA THR A 23 -0.93 -7.50 10.24
C THR A 23 -2.17 -8.30 9.85
N VAL A 24 -3.24 -7.60 9.46
CA VAL A 24 -4.51 -8.21 9.03
C VAL A 24 -4.85 -7.80 7.60
N VAL A 25 -5.75 -8.55 6.98
CA VAL A 25 -6.30 -8.20 5.67
C VAL A 25 -6.96 -6.82 5.74
N GLY A 26 -6.65 -5.96 4.76
CA GLY A 26 -7.15 -4.60 4.71
C GLY A 26 -6.15 -3.55 5.19
N ASP A 27 -5.12 -3.94 5.94
CA ASP A 27 -4.14 -3.00 6.48
C ASP A 27 -3.31 -2.33 5.37
N ALA A 28 -3.09 -1.03 5.53
CA ALA A 28 -2.00 -0.31 4.90
C ALA A 28 -0.66 -0.82 5.46
N VAL A 29 0.30 -1.11 4.58
CA VAL A 29 1.56 -1.73 4.95
C VAL A 29 2.78 -1.01 4.41
N ALA A 30 3.90 -1.20 5.10
CA ALA A 30 5.25 -0.81 4.72
C ALA A 30 6.15 -2.06 4.61
N PHE A 31 7.31 -1.91 3.96
CA PHE A 31 8.34 -2.94 3.98
C PHE A 31 9.03 -2.95 5.34
N THR A 32 8.93 -4.05 6.07
CA THR A 32 9.54 -4.21 7.41
C THR A 32 10.85 -5.01 7.38
N ALA A 33 11.01 -5.87 6.38
CA ALA A 33 12.22 -6.64 6.10
C ALA A 33 12.25 -7.06 4.61
N PRO A 34 13.36 -7.62 4.09
CA PRO A 34 13.39 -8.13 2.72
C PRO A 34 12.24 -9.10 2.44
N ALA A 35 11.53 -8.89 1.34
CA ALA A 35 10.36 -9.66 0.92
C ALA A 35 9.24 -9.79 1.98
N THR A 36 9.20 -8.86 2.95
CA THR A 36 8.25 -8.88 4.07
C THR A 36 7.54 -7.55 4.21
N VAL A 37 6.22 -7.59 4.33
CA VAL A 37 5.39 -6.41 4.60
C VAL A 37 4.70 -6.55 5.95
N GLY A 38 4.47 -5.41 6.58
CA GLY A 38 3.70 -5.33 7.82
C GLY A 38 3.17 -3.92 8.02
N ARG A 39 2.49 -3.67 9.14
CA ARG A 39 1.97 -2.33 9.46
C ARG A 39 3.04 -1.25 9.51
N GLY A 40 4.30 -1.62 9.70
CA GLY A 40 5.42 -0.69 9.86
C GLY A 40 5.34 0.08 11.17
N ALA A 41 6.35 0.92 11.41
CA ALA A 41 6.28 1.96 12.42
C ALA A 41 5.56 3.19 11.87
N ASP A 42 5.02 4.02 12.76
CA ASP A 42 4.43 5.29 12.36
C ASP A 42 5.45 6.17 11.62
N GLY A 43 5.10 6.62 10.42
CA GLY A 43 5.98 7.41 9.56
C GLY A 43 6.76 6.61 8.52
N ASP A 44 6.69 5.28 8.53
CA ASP A 44 7.26 4.46 7.45
C ASP A 44 6.52 4.71 6.14
N LYS A 45 7.24 4.64 5.02
CA LYS A 45 6.65 4.88 3.69
C LYS A 45 5.57 3.84 3.39
N LEU A 46 4.40 4.31 2.97
CA LEU A 46 3.36 3.42 2.47
C LEU A 46 3.91 2.61 1.29
N ALA A 47 3.85 1.29 1.40
CA ALA A 47 4.21 0.37 0.33
C ALA A 47 2.96 -0.12 -0.40
N GLY A 48 1.88 -0.42 0.31
CA GLY A 48 0.71 -1.04 -0.29
C GLY A 48 -0.38 -1.42 0.70
N LYS A 49 -1.19 -2.41 0.33
CA LYS A 49 -2.27 -2.96 1.16
C LYS A 49 -2.30 -4.48 1.10
N VAL A 50 -2.60 -5.12 2.23
CA VAL A 50 -2.82 -6.57 2.27
C VAL A 50 -4.22 -6.92 1.77
N LEU A 51 -4.28 -7.78 0.76
CA LEU A 51 -5.53 -8.27 0.16
C LEU A 51 -5.97 -9.63 0.71
N LYS A 52 -5.01 -10.50 1.03
CA LYS A 52 -5.25 -11.85 1.56
C LYS A 52 -4.07 -12.30 2.42
N ILE A 53 -4.34 -13.08 3.45
CA ILE A 53 -3.33 -13.76 4.27
C ILE A 53 -3.66 -15.25 4.30
N GLU A 54 -2.66 -16.09 4.09
CA GLU A 54 -2.74 -17.55 4.13
C GLU A 54 -2.26 -18.09 5.48
N SER A 55 -2.57 -19.36 5.79
CA SER A 55 -2.28 -19.95 7.10
C SER A 55 -0.79 -20.11 7.40
N ASP A 56 0.06 -20.08 6.37
CA ASP A 56 1.52 -20.20 6.47
C ASP A 56 2.24 -18.84 6.65
N GLY A 57 1.49 -17.74 6.73
CA GLY A 57 2.04 -16.40 6.90
C GLY A 57 2.43 -15.70 5.59
N LEU A 58 2.21 -16.34 4.44
CA LEU A 58 2.27 -15.67 3.14
C LEU A 58 0.97 -14.92 2.87
N GLY A 59 1.04 -13.88 2.06
CA GLY A 59 -0.14 -13.10 1.71
C GLY A 59 -0.01 -12.37 0.40
N THR A 60 -1.17 -12.04 -0.15
CA THR A 60 -1.30 -11.24 -1.37
C THR A 60 -1.33 -9.77 -1.00
N VAL A 61 -0.46 -8.98 -1.61
CA VAL A 61 -0.27 -7.56 -1.33
C VAL A 61 -0.39 -6.77 -2.62
N SER A 62 -1.22 -5.73 -2.61
CA SER A 62 -1.25 -4.73 -3.69
C SER A 62 -0.11 -3.74 -3.47
N LEU A 63 0.82 -3.70 -4.42
CA LEU A 63 2.00 -2.83 -4.41
C LEU A 63 1.89 -1.76 -5.50
N PRO A 64 2.85 -0.83 -5.57
CA PRO A 64 2.80 0.24 -6.53
C PRO A 64 2.79 -0.27 -7.96
N GLY A 65 1.83 0.15 -8.77
CA GLY A 65 1.49 -0.42 -10.06
C GLY A 65 0.23 -1.31 -10.05
N SER A 66 -0.44 -1.52 -8.91
CA SER A 66 -1.72 -2.24 -8.85
C SER A 66 -2.92 -1.36 -9.23
N GLY A 67 -2.73 -0.06 -9.43
CA GLY A 67 -3.81 0.86 -9.76
C GLY A 67 -4.56 1.37 -8.52
N PHE A 68 -5.83 1.71 -8.68
CA PHE A 68 -6.62 2.31 -7.60
C PHE A 68 -7.05 1.28 -6.56
N THR A 69 -6.59 1.49 -5.32
CA THR A 69 -6.84 0.60 -4.19
C THR A 69 -7.47 1.40 -3.05
N ASP A 70 -8.52 0.85 -2.45
CA ASP A 70 -9.15 1.44 -1.27
C ASP A 70 -8.35 1.10 -0.01
N ILE A 71 -7.76 2.10 0.63
CA ILE A 71 -6.88 1.93 1.80
C ILE A 71 -7.47 2.70 2.99
N PRO A 72 -7.57 2.08 4.18
CA PRO A 72 -7.93 2.80 5.40
C PRO A 72 -7.01 4.00 5.65
N ALA A 73 -7.56 5.14 6.02
CA ALA A 73 -6.82 6.37 6.22
C ALA A 73 -7.07 6.98 7.61
N VAL A 74 -6.09 7.73 8.11
CA VAL A 74 -6.24 8.57 9.30
C VAL A 74 -6.89 9.88 8.89
N GLY A 75 -8.13 10.08 9.34
CA GLY A 75 -8.91 11.26 8.99
C GLY A 75 -9.27 11.32 7.51
N THR A 76 -9.54 12.54 7.01
CA THR A 76 -9.85 12.77 5.60
C THR A 76 -8.60 13.28 4.89
N LEU A 77 -8.03 12.46 4.00
CA LEU A 77 -6.93 12.89 3.14
C LEU A 77 -7.44 13.88 2.08
N ALA A 78 -6.61 14.86 1.70
CA ALA A 78 -6.89 15.69 0.54
C ALA A 78 -6.75 14.88 -0.76
N THR A 79 -7.57 15.19 -1.76
CA THR A 79 -7.42 14.61 -3.10
C THR A 79 -6.22 15.22 -3.83
N GLY A 80 -5.71 14.50 -4.84
CA GLY A 80 -4.49 14.86 -5.56
C GLY A 80 -3.26 14.12 -5.04
N PHE A 81 -2.07 14.55 -5.48
CA PHE A 81 -0.82 13.95 -5.04
C PHE A 81 -0.53 14.29 -3.58
N GLN A 82 -0.29 13.27 -2.77
CA GLN A 82 -0.01 13.39 -1.34
C GLN A 82 1.20 12.52 -0.98
N LEU A 83 2.00 12.99 -0.03
CA LEU A 83 3.09 12.19 0.56
C LEU A 83 2.52 11.34 1.68
N LEU A 84 2.45 10.03 1.46
CA LEU A 84 1.79 9.08 2.37
C LEU A 84 2.78 8.19 3.11
N VAL A 85 2.46 7.97 4.38
CA VAL A 85 3.11 7.04 5.29
C VAL A 85 2.06 6.15 5.95
N VAL A 86 2.49 5.05 6.57
CA VAL A 86 1.65 4.27 7.47
C VAL A 86 1.61 4.89 8.86
N ASP A 87 0.52 4.66 9.60
CA ASP A 87 0.32 5.13 10.98
C ASP A 87 0.79 4.13 12.06
N GLY A 88 1.29 2.96 11.64
CA GLY A 88 1.64 1.83 12.51
C GLY A 88 0.44 1.02 13.02
N ALA A 89 -0.79 1.45 12.77
CA ALA A 89 -2.03 0.76 13.12
C ALA A 89 -2.77 0.18 11.90
N GLY A 90 -2.16 0.23 10.70
CA GLY A 90 -2.71 -0.32 9.46
C GLY A 90 -3.48 0.70 8.61
N LYS A 91 -3.26 2.01 8.82
CA LYS A 91 -3.87 3.07 8.01
C LYS A 91 -2.81 3.95 7.35
N ALA A 92 -3.19 4.60 6.26
CA ALA A 92 -2.39 5.61 5.60
C ALA A 92 -2.64 7.01 6.21
N LYS A 93 -1.60 7.83 6.29
CA LYS A 93 -1.70 9.25 6.69
C LYS A 93 -0.74 10.11 5.88
N VAL A 94 -0.97 11.42 5.86
CA VAL A 94 -0.04 12.38 5.22
C VAL A 94 1.15 12.65 6.13
N ALA A 95 2.36 12.60 5.58
CA ALA A 95 3.57 13.10 6.24
C ALA A 95 4.65 13.49 5.23
N ALA A 96 5.48 14.48 5.55
CA ALA A 96 6.49 15.04 4.65
C ALA A 96 7.59 14.03 4.22
N GLY A 97 7.83 12.97 4.99
CA GLY A 97 8.78 11.90 4.65
C GLY A 97 8.18 10.75 3.83
N GLY A 98 6.90 10.88 3.44
CA GLY A 98 6.14 9.84 2.77
C GLY A 98 6.54 9.60 1.33
N LYS A 99 5.92 8.59 0.74
CA LYS A 99 5.98 8.35 -0.71
C LYS A 99 4.80 9.03 -1.38
N GLU A 100 5.05 9.64 -2.53
CA GLU A 100 4.01 10.33 -3.30
C GLU A 100 3.05 9.33 -3.95
N TYR A 101 1.76 9.52 -3.73
CA TYR A 101 0.68 8.76 -4.33
C TYR A 101 -0.48 9.68 -4.71
N LEU A 102 -1.24 9.32 -5.75
CA LEU A 102 -2.46 10.04 -6.12
C LEU A 102 -3.64 9.54 -5.28
N VAL A 103 -4.23 10.43 -4.49
CA VAL A 103 -5.49 10.19 -3.79
C VAL A 103 -6.64 10.66 -4.70
N ASN A 104 -7.42 9.70 -5.20
CA ASN A 104 -8.53 9.97 -6.13
C ASN A 104 -9.82 10.37 -5.40
N ALA A 105 -10.15 9.69 -4.32
CA ALA A 105 -11.35 9.94 -3.52
C ALA A 105 -11.15 9.53 -2.06
N VAL A 106 -11.93 10.12 -1.15
CA VAL A 106 -11.95 9.73 0.26
C VAL A 106 -13.39 9.69 0.76
N VAL A 107 -13.80 8.56 1.34
CA VAL A 107 -15.14 8.34 1.87
C VAL A 107 -15.04 7.60 3.20
N ALA A 108 -15.63 8.16 4.26
CA ALA A 108 -15.78 7.52 5.58
C ALA A 108 -14.48 6.92 6.16
N GLY A 109 -13.34 7.61 6.02
CA GLY A 109 -12.04 7.15 6.53
C GLY A 109 -11.33 6.11 5.66
N THR A 110 -11.80 5.90 4.43
CA THR A 110 -11.13 5.10 3.40
C THR A 110 -10.75 5.99 2.23
N ALA A 111 -9.51 5.89 1.76
CA ALA A 111 -8.99 6.63 0.62
C ALA A 111 -8.77 5.69 -0.57
N ASN A 112 -9.28 6.06 -1.74
CA ASN A 112 -8.98 5.41 -3.00
C ASN A 112 -7.65 5.99 -3.54
N ILE A 113 -6.59 5.19 -3.48
CA ILE A 113 -5.21 5.61 -3.74
C ILE A 113 -4.69 4.85 -4.95
N GLN A 114 -4.11 5.56 -5.92
CA GLN A 114 -3.35 4.93 -7.00
C GLN A 114 -2.02 4.44 -6.44
N LEU A 115 -1.91 3.14 -6.17
CA LEU A 115 -0.64 2.50 -5.82
C LEU A 115 0.20 2.36 -7.08
#